data_AF-A0A067Q2A0-F1
#
_entry.id   AF-A0A067Q2A0-F1
#
_cell.length_a   1.000
_cell.length_b   1.000
_cell.length_c   1.000
_cell.angle_alpha   90.00
_cell.angle_beta   90.00
_cell.angle_gamma   90.00
#
_symmetry.space_group_name_H-M   'P 1'
#
loop_
_entity.id
_entity.type
_entity.pdbx_description
1 polymer ?
#
loop_
_entity_poly.entity_id
_entity_poly.type
_entity_poly.pdbx_seq_one_letter_code
_entity_poly.pdbx_strand_id
1 'polypeptide(L)'
;IYVHRTMRINFTMYDVWRGHDNINPNTHRCDVMVLAREDDGEGEPHPFWYARVLGIHHVNVVELDGTGIIPPPQQMDFLHVHWFGQDPDWRSGWKAKQLDQLGFIPETNEDTFGFLDPEDVVCGCHLIPAYAHG
;
A
#
# COMPACT_ATOMS: atom_id res chain seq x y z
N ILE A 1 18.02 -7.76 8.29
CA ILE A 1 17.01 -6.81 7.76
C ILE A 1 17.66 -5.44 7.75
N TYR A 2 17.60 -4.76 6.62
CA TYR A 2 18.10 -3.40 6.46
C TYR A 2 16.92 -2.45 6.38
N VAL A 3 17.11 -1.20 6.84
CA VAL A 3 16.06 -0.18 6.89
C VAL A 3 16.44 0.97 5.98
N HIS A 4 15.49 1.41 5.16
CA HIS A 4 15.66 2.54 4.25
C HIS A 4 14.78 3.71 4.64
N ARG A 5 15.24 4.94 4.36
CA ARG A 5 14.48 6.16 4.65
C ARG A 5 13.48 6.52 3.55
N THR A 6 13.81 6.18 2.31
CA THR A 6 13.05 6.59 1.13
C THR A 6 13.02 5.49 0.09
N MET A 7 11.91 5.37 -0.63
CA MET A 7 11.77 4.48 -1.78
C MET A 7 11.14 5.23 -2.95
N ARG A 8 11.61 4.94 -4.16
CA ARG A 8 11.04 5.48 -5.39
C ARG A 8 10.19 4.42 -6.07
N ILE A 9 8.91 4.69 -6.26
CA ILE A 9 7.99 3.83 -6.99
C ILE A 9 7.68 4.50 -8.32
N ASN A 10 7.64 3.72 -9.40
CA ASN A 10 7.28 4.24 -10.71
C ASN A 10 5.86 3.83 -11.04
N PHE A 11 5.11 4.73 -11.65
CA PHE A 11 3.72 4.48 -12.04
C PHE A 11 3.47 5.04 -13.43
N THR A 12 2.42 4.55 -14.07
CA THR A 12 1.99 5.03 -15.39
C THR A 12 0.89 6.08 -15.19
N MET A 13 1.12 7.29 -15.69
CA MET A 13 0.13 8.36 -15.70
C MET A 13 -0.92 8.14 -16.80
N TYR A 14 -2.04 8.86 -16.72
CA TYR A 14 -3.15 8.76 -17.67
C TYR A 14 -2.77 9.01 -19.14
N ASP A 15 -1.74 9.81 -19.38
CA ASP A 15 -1.22 10.13 -20.72
C ASP A 15 -0.21 9.07 -21.23
N VAL A 16 -0.05 7.95 -20.52
CA VAL A 16 0.91 6.86 -20.80
C VAL A 16 2.36 7.26 -20.53
N TRP A 17 2.58 8.34 -19.77
CA TRP A 17 3.92 8.73 -19.34
C TRP A 17 4.30 8.05 -18.03
N ARG A 18 5.60 7.83 -17.84
CA ARG A 18 6.12 7.25 -16.61
C ARG A 18 6.35 8.33 -15.56
N GLY A 19 5.56 8.27 -14.50
CA GLY A 19 5.73 9.04 -13.27
C GLY A 19 6.59 8.33 -12.25
N HIS A 20 6.91 9.05 -11.17
CA HIS A 20 7.48 8.43 -9.99
C HIS A 20 7.02 9.14 -8.72
N ASP A 21 6.78 8.34 -7.69
CA ASP A 21 6.53 8.81 -6.33
C ASP A 21 7.73 8.48 -5.45
N ASN A 22 8.08 9.42 -4.57
CA ASN A 22 9.09 9.22 -3.55
C ASN A 22 8.38 9.06 -2.20
N ILE A 23 8.37 7.83 -1.70
CA ILE A 23 7.78 7.46 -0.41
C ILE A 23 8.82 7.70 0.67
N ASN A 24 8.39 8.34 1.75
CA ASN A 24 9.19 8.53 2.96
C ASN A 24 8.27 8.39 4.19
N PRO A 25 8.40 7.30 4.97
CA PRO A 25 7.58 7.04 6.16
C PRO A 25 7.60 8.16 7.20
N ASN A 26 8.64 9.00 7.20
CA ASN A 26 8.80 10.11 8.16
C ASN A 26 8.24 11.45 7.65
N THR A 27 7.40 11.43 6.62
CA THR A 27 6.82 12.64 6.01
C THR A 27 5.35 12.40 5.63
N HIS A 28 4.68 13.45 5.15
CA HIS A 28 3.32 13.34 4.60
C HIS A 28 3.21 12.48 3.32
N ARG A 29 4.35 12.08 2.71
CA ARG A 29 4.38 11.19 1.54
C ARG A 29 4.66 9.76 1.97
N CYS A 30 3.78 9.24 2.82
CA CYS A 30 3.88 7.88 3.37
C CYS A 30 2.68 7.00 3.03
N ASP A 31 1.62 7.54 2.42
CA ASP A 31 0.44 6.78 2.07
C ASP A 31 0.56 6.25 0.63
N VAL A 32 0.14 5.00 0.41
CA VAL A 32 0.19 4.30 -0.87
C VAL A 32 -1.15 3.66 -1.19
N MET A 33 -1.39 3.39 -2.46
CA MET A 33 -2.53 2.61 -2.93
C MET A 33 -2.09 1.38 -3.71
N VAL A 34 -2.80 0.28 -3.50
CA VAL A 34 -2.61 -1.02 -4.16
C VAL A 34 -3.94 -1.46 -4.77
N LEU A 35 -3.92 -2.39 -5.73
CA LEU A 35 -5.14 -2.95 -6.29
C LEU A 35 -5.87 -3.82 -5.25
N ALA A 36 -7.17 -3.59 -5.09
CA ALA A 36 -8.04 -4.49 -4.33
C ALA A 36 -8.19 -5.80 -5.12
N ARG A 37 -7.76 -6.93 -4.55
CA ARG A 37 -8.03 -8.27 -5.11
C ARG A 37 -9.34 -8.81 -4.54
N GLU A 38 -10.39 -8.01 -4.56
CA GLU A 38 -11.72 -8.43 -4.10
C GLU A 38 -12.45 -9.15 -5.23
N ASP A 39 -12.99 -10.34 -4.95
CA ASP A 39 -13.87 -11.06 -5.90
C ASP A 39 -15.16 -10.27 -6.11
N ASP A 40 -15.73 -10.36 -7.32
CA ASP A 40 -16.98 -9.70 -7.76
C ASP A 40 -18.19 -10.15 -6.90
N GLY A 41 -18.30 -9.65 -5.67
CA GLY A 41 -19.47 -9.78 -4.82
C GLY A 41 -20.64 -8.90 -5.28
N GLU A 42 -21.79 -8.99 -4.61
CA GLU A 42 -22.95 -8.14 -4.92
C GLU A 42 -22.70 -6.66 -4.52
N GLY A 43 -22.08 -5.89 -5.42
CA GLY A 43 -21.79 -4.46 -5.28
C GLY A 43 -20.90 -3.95 -6.43
N GLU A 44 -20.65 -2.63 -6.50
CA GLU A 44 -19.50 -2.10 -7.27
C GLU A 44 -18.30 -2.13 -6.30
N PRO A 45 -17.40 -3.14 -6.35
CA PRO A 45 -16.29 -3.24 -5.40
C PRO A 45 -15.33 -2.06 -5.58
N HIS A 46 -14.82 -1.54 -4.47
CA HIS A 46 -13.87 -0.45 -4.52
C HIS A 46 -12.52 -0.95 -5.04
N PRO A 47 -11.97 -0.40 -6.14
CA PRO A 47 -10.87 -1.02 -6.88
C PRO A 47 -9.50 -0.98 -6.18
N PHE A 48 -9.37 -0.25 -5.06
CA PHE A 48 -8.08 -0.01 -4.43
C PHE A 48 -8.09 -0.22 -2.92
N TRP A 49 -7.01 -0.76 -2.39
CA TRP A 49 -6.71 -0.69 -0.96
C TRP A 49 -5.69 0.42 -0.70
N TYR A 50 -5.72 0.99 0.49
CA TYR A 50 -4.80 2.05 0.89
C TYR A 50 -4.05 1.63 2.14
N ALA A 51 -2.79 2.03 2.22
CA ALA A 51 -1.98 1.76 3.40
C ALA A 51 -1.03 2.91 3.70
N ARG A 52 -0.73 3.12 4.97
CA ARG A 52 0.35 3.99 5.43
C ARG A 52 1.62 3.17 5.58
N VAL A 53 2.67 3.55 4.86
CA VAL A 53 3.99 2.93 4.99
C VAL A 53 4.64 3.38 6.29
N LEU A 54 4.88 2.40 7.16
CA LEU A 54 5.58 2.58 8.44
C LEU A 54 7.09 2.37 8.30
N GLY A 55 7.49 1.48 7.40
CA GLY A 55 8.89 1.12 7.22
C GLY A 55 9.17 0.59 5.82
N ILE A 56 10.38 0.86 5.32
CA ILE A 56 10.89 0.36 4.06
C ILE A 56 12.08 -0.53 4.38
N HIS A 57 12.05 -1.77 3.93
CA HIS A 57 13.02 -2.78 4.31
C HIS A 57 13.54 -3.55 3.12
N HIS A 58 14.75 -4.10 3.27
CA HIS A 58 15.20 -5.18 2.41
C HIS A 58 15.92 -6.26 3.21
N VAL A 59 15.93 -7.47 2.66
CA VAL A 59 16.66 -8.63 3.15
C VAL A 59 17.36 -9.33 1.99
N ASN A 60 18.47 -9.98 2.29
CA ASN A 60 19.09 -10.89 1.33
C ASN A 60 18.63 -12.31 1.69
N VAL A 61 17.82 -12.91 0.82
CA VAL A 61 17.28 -14.25 0.97
C VAL A 61 18.07 -15.24 0.11
N VAL A 62 18.20 -16.46 0.58
CA VAL A 62 18.77 -17.57 -0.18
C VAL A 62 17.72 -18.66 -0.19
N GLU A 63 17.19 -18.97 -1.37
CA GLU A 63 16.30 -20.10 -1.55
C GLU A 63 17.13 -21.38 -1.71
N LEU A 64 16.93 -22.34 -0.82
CA LEU A 64 17.64 -23.62 -0.86
C LEU A 64 16.78 -24.62 -1.62
N ASP A 65 17.29 -25.12 -2.74
CA ASP A 65 16.60 -26.09 -3.61
C ASP A 65 16.85 -27.56 -3.21
N GLY A 66 17.48 -27.80 -2.05
CA GLY A 66 17.79 -29.13 -1.53
C GLY A 66 18.97 -29.83 -2.23
N THR A 67 19.59 -29.23 -3.25
CA THR A 67 20.75 -29.80 -3.95
C THR A 67 22.06 -29.71 -3.16
N GLY A 68 22.06 -28.95 -2.06
CA GLY A 68 23.24 -28.66 -1.25
C GLY A 68 24.14 -27.56 -1.82
N ILE A 69 23.80 -27.00 -2.99
CA ILE A 69 24.44 -25.81 -3.56
C ILE A 69 23.74 -24.58 -2.98
N ILE A 70 24.53 -23.64 -2.46
CA ILE A 70 24.01 -22.37 -1.92
C ILE A 70 24.05 -21.34 -3.07
N PRO A 71 22.90 -20.90 -3.61
CA PRO A 71 22.89 -19.86 -4.64
C PRO A 71 23.31 -18.50 -4.06
N PRO A 72 23.69 -17.53 -4.92
CA PRO A 72 23.96 -16.18 -4.45
C PRO A 72 22.71 -15.59 -3.78
N PRO A 73 22.85 -14.83 -2.68
CA PRO A 73 21.72 -14.18 -2.04
C PRO A 73 20.99 -13.23 -2.99
N GLN A 74 19.66 -13.32 -3.01
CA GLN A 74 18.78 -12.41 -3.72
C GLN A 74 18.27 -11.33 -2.77
N GLN A 75 18.35 -10.07 -3.19
CA GLN A 75 17.72 -8.99 -2.44
C GLN A 75 16.20 -9.04 -2.65
N MET A 76 15.46 -9.00 -1.54
CA MET A 76 14.01 -8.87 -1.51
C MET A 76 13.65 -7.62 -0.73
N ASP A 77 12.94 -6.70 -1.39
CA ASP A 77 12.44 -5.47 -0.80
C ASP A 77 11.00 -5.67 -0.32
N PHE A 78 10.62 -5.06 0.79
CA PHE A 78 9.26 -5.10 1.31
C PHE A 78 8.93 -3.86 2.14
N LEU A 79 7.66 -3.48 2.13
CA LEU A 79 7.12 -2.37 2.90
C LEU A 79 6.38 -2.93 4.12
N HIS A 80 6.61 -2.37 5.30
CA HIS A 80 5.76 -2.59 6.46
C HIS A 80 4.70 -1.50 6.51
N VAL A 81 3.43 -1.86 6.56
CA VAL A 81 2.31 -0.92 6.39
C VAL A 81 1.24 -1.06 7.46
N HIS A 82 0.49 0.02 7.68
CA HIS A 82 -0.76 0.08 8.45
C HIS A 82 -1.91 0.32 7.48
N TRP A 83 -2.83 -0.63 7.40
CA TRP A 83 -3.94 -0.60 6.46
C TRP A 83 -5.02 0.43 6.83
N PHE A 84 -5.61 1.04 5.80
CA PHE A 84 -6.84 1.80 5.92
C PHE A 84 -8.04 0.93 5.54
N GLY A 85 -9.10 1.02 6.34
CA GLY A 85 -10.42 0.47 6.02
C GLY A 85 -11.35 1.55 5.48
N GLN A 86 -12.33 1.13 4.69
CA GLN A 86 -13.43 2.00 4.27
C GLN A 86 -14.47 2.13 5.38
N ASP A 87 -15.16 3.26 5.44
CA ASP A 87 -16.33 3.43 6.29
C ASP A 87 -17.55 2.74 5.65
N PRO A 88 -18.08 1.65 6.23
CA PRO A 88 -19.20 0.90 5.64
C PRO A 88 -20.51 1.68 5.61
N ASP A 89 -20.65 2.72 6.45
CA ASP A 89 -21.86 3.55 6.51
C ASP A 89 -21.78 4.75 5.54
N TRP A 90 -20.61 4.99 4.95
CA TRP A 90 -20.38 6.10 4.02
C TRP A 90 -20.69 5.70 2.57
N ARG A 91 -21.44 6.55 1.87
CA ARG A 91 -21.74 6.35 0.44
C ARG A 91 -20.81 7.21 -0.41
N SER A 92 -19.74 6.61 -0.91
CA SER A 92 -18.80 7.29 -1.81
C SER A 92 -19.07 7.01 -3.29
N GLY A 93 -18.22 7.57 -4.14
CA GLY A 93 -18.17 7.28 -5.56
C GLY A 93 -18.96 8.25 -6.43
N TRP A 94 -18.93 7.99 -7.73
CA TRP A 94 -19.41 8.92 -8.75
C TRP A 94 -20.90 9.26 -8.61
N LYS A 95 -21.73 8.26 -8.27
CA LYS A 95 -23.18 8.44 -8.09
C LYS A 95 -23.49 9.34 -6.89
N ALA A 96 -22.75 9.18 -5.79
CA ALA A 96 -22.90 9.98 -4.58
C ALA A 96 -22.23 11.37 -4.68
N LYS A 97 -21.30 11.55 -5.63
CA LYS A 97 -20.45 12.74 -5.77
C LYS A 97 -19.65 13.05 -4.50
N GLN A 98 -19.25 12.00 -3.80
CA GLN A 98 -18.49 12.05 -2.55
C GLN A 98 -17.20 11.24 -2.72
N LEU A 99 -16.11 11.73 -2.14
CA LEU A 99 -14.85 11.01 -2.08
C LEU A 99 -14.98 9.80 -1.15
N ASP A 100 -14.12 8.80 -1.36
CA ASP A 100 -14.00 7.67 -0.45
C ASP A 100 -13.54 8.17 0.92
N GLN A 101 -14.21 7.69 1.97
CA GLN A 101 -13.84 7.96 3.35
C GLN A 101 -13.10 6.75 3.89
N LEU A 102 -11.88 7.02 4.35
CA LEU A 102 -10.95 6.01 4.84
C LEU A 102 -10.63 6.28 6.30
N GLY A 103 -10.46 5.21 7.08
CA GLY A 103 -10.01 5.26 8.46
C GLY A 103 -8.95 4.21 8.72
N PHE A 104 -8.14 4.39 9.76
CA PHE A 104 -7.22 3.33 10.16
C PHE A 104 -8.00 2.12 10.64
N ILE A 105 -7.57 0.93 10.20
CA ILE A 105 -8.06 -0.30 10.81
C ILE A 105 -7.62 -0.29 12.30
N PRO A 106 -8.53 -0.58 13.26
CA PRO A 106 -8.20 -0.55 14.67
C PRO A 106 -7.14 -1.58 15.04
N GLU A 107 -6.14 -1.20 15.83
CA GLU A 107 -5.01 -2.05 16.25
C GLU A 107 -5.41 -3.37 16.92
N THR A 108 -6.64 -3.49 17.40
CA THR A 108 -7.21 -4.75 17.93
C THR A 108 -7.48 -5.79 16.85
N ASN A 109 -7.50 -5.40 15.58
CA ASN A 109 -7.66 -6.30 14.45
C ASN A 109 -6.29 -6.89 14.05
N GLU A 110 -6.22 -8.21 13.89
CA GLU A 110 -5.02 -8.94 13.49
C GLU A 110 -4.50 -8.50 12.11
N ASP A 111 -5.40 -8.04 11.23
CA ASP A 111 -5.09 -7.61 9.85
C ASP A 111 -4.74 -6.12 9.74
N THR A 112 -4.50 -5.43 10.86
CA THR A 112 -4.21 -3.98 10.88
C THR A 112 -2.88 -3.65 10.20
N PHE A 113 -1.86 -4.46 10.46
CA PHE A 113 -0.52 -4.28 9.92
C PHE A 113 -0.23 -5.38 8.91
N GLY A 114 0.55 -5.03 7.89
CA GLY A 114 0.90 -5.99 6.85
C GLY A 114 2.25 -5.71 6.22
N PHE A 115 2.64 -6.62 5.34
CA PHE A 115 3.77 -6.43 4.45
C PHE A 115 3.30 -6.33 3.02
N LEU A 116 3.91 -5.43 2.25
CA LEU A 116 3.63 -5.23 0.84
C LEU A 116 4.88 -5.40 0.00
N ASP A 117 4.73 -6.10 -1.12
CA ASP A 117 5.69 -6.02 -2.20
C ASP A 117 5.61 -4.61 -2.82
N PRO A 118 6.73 -3.88 -2.93
CA PRO A 118 6.74 -2.59 -3.60
C PRO A 118 6.22 -2.63 -5.04
N GLU A 119 6.26 -3.78 -5.72
CA GLU A 119 5.71 -3.96 -7.07
C GLU A 119 4.17 -4.01 -7.10
N ASP A 120 3.52 -4.35 -5.99
CA ASP A 120 2.05 -4.30 -5.87
C ASP A 120 1.53 -2.87 -5.66
N VAL A 121 2.41 -1.89 -5.41
CA VAL A 121 2.03 -0.49 -5.22
C VAL A 121 1.76 0.16 -6.56
N VAL A 122 0.52 0.64 -6.72
CA VAL A 122 0.09 1.37 -7.92
C VAL A 122 0.72 2.76 -7.95
N CYS A 123 0.59 3.53 -6.86
CA CYS A 123 1.22 4.83 -6.67
C CYS A 123 1.13 5.29 -5.20
N GLY A 124 1.81 6.38 -4.90
CA GLY A 124 1.58 7.13 -3.66
C GLY A 124 0.24 7.86 -3.71
N CYS A 125 -0.41 8.02 -2.56
CA CYS A 125 -1.66 8.77 -2.45
C CYS A 125 -1.55 9.88 -1.40
N HIS A 126 -2.43 10.88 -1.53
CA HIS A 126 -2.55 11.95 -0.55
C HIS A 126 -3.95 11.90 0.07
N LEU A 127 -4.00 11.59 1.36
CA LEU A 127 -5.24 11.56 2.12
C LEU A 127 -5.54 12.95 2.69
N ILE A 128 -6.76 13.43 2.46
CA ILE A 128 -7.25 14.70 2.98
C ILE A 128 -7.98 14.42 4.29
N PRO A 129 -7.62 15.08 5.40
CA PRO A 129 -8.35 14.92 6.66
C PRO A 129 -9.83 15.26 6.51
N ALA A 130 -10.69 14.40 7.04
CA ALA A 130 -12.12 14.65 7.12
C ALA A 130 -12.42 15.55 8.33
N TYR A 131 -12.15 16.85 8.22
CA TYR A 131 -12.24 17.83 9.32
C TYR A 131 -13.60 17.85 10.06
N ALA A 132 -14.68 17.40 9.42
CA ALA A 132 -15.99 17.27 10.05
C ALA A 132 -16.03 16.20 11.17
N HIS A 133 -15.05 15.28 11.20
CA HIS A 133 -15.00 14.14 12.11
C HIS A 133 -13.93 14.26 13.21
N GLY A 134 -13.15 15.35 13.24
CA GLY A 134 -12.15 15.64 14.27
C GLY A 134 -10.73 15.37 13.82
#